data_AF-A0A971FNW8-F1
#
_entry.id   AF-A0A971FNW8-F1
#
_cell.length_a   1.000
_cell.length_b   1.000
_cell.length_c   1.000
_cell.angle_alpha   90.00
_cell.angle_beta   90.00
_cell.angle_gamma   90.00
#
_symmetry.space_group_name_H-M   'P 1'
#
loop_
_entity.id
_entity.type
_entity.pdbx_description
1 polymer ?
#
loop_
_entity_poly.entity_id
_entity_poly.type
_entity_poly.pdbx_seq_one_letter_code
_entity_poly.pdbx_strand_id
1 'polypeptide(L)'
;MNNTFFSAEWKTRLRNAFWAPAFWIFTLVFALIMTCISMCALAADQAGVEGIRCVLNPYDPIEWEKVNHYKLNLHTHTKESDGRMAPSTVIDEYHARGYHGLAITDHNRATWPWTDYDRDPKALEMLAIPGNELSRHHHTLSLFTTYQTEETDQDKALEGVATAGGLAVLCHPAMHWLREYNVAPALEIPLQPPLREITQGNFTIDTWFRTLDTGRNILMGNFSPRYEGALNLELHTLNRVRLFLQPQGGGATVDLNVEADTLGINTRDGQWHHLAGIRRNGDIFLYLDGRLAGQSPDRAGAFNLQGNCYYVGRDTRTSDVIFKGDLSRARLWSRAFTDAEALVCGTGAPADGPLAEYAFLKGDGTDTAGSSAGPMHGKVVGEVNASVVTNAPEALLRNSDTVYAMTFGKDQFPTSIPDAAVEHFAALFNRHSCLKGIEIHNRTRPVSEHPLDRELWDRLLALTMPERPIWGAAVDDMHAMEHLGGNWIVILSKSLNEQDARAALAEGRYYFASTRLHEPDHNDVEGTPRIENIRHDPDEGVITITATASGKAVQENQFVWVSNGKPVHTGSMLRYREVEGLGAYARVEITGEGGTTYTNPLGFLR
;
A
#
# COMPACT_ATOMS: atom_id res chain seq x y z
N MET A 1 63.48 45.39 -93.71
CA MET A 1 62.19 45.53 -94.42
C MET A 1 61.58 44.15 -94.56
N ASN A 2 60.32 44.04 -94.15
CA ASN A 2 59.24 43.18 -94.63
C ASN A 2 59.52 41.80 -95.26
N ASN A 3 58.68 40.90 -94.75
CA ASN A 3 57.94 39.83 -95.43
C ASN A 3 58.48 38.39 -95.38
N THR A 4 57.60 37.58 -94.78
CA THR A 4 57.22 36.19 -95.11
C THR A 4 58.33 35.16 -95.21
N PHE A 5 58.31 34.15 -94.34
CA PHE A 5 58.69 32.79 -94.76
C PHE A 5 57.92 31.69 -94.01
N PHE A 6 57.71 30.64 -94.79
CA PHE A 6 56.95 29.42 -94.57
C PHE A 6 57.65 28.40 -93.65
N SER A 7 56.87 27.37 -93.36
CA SER A 7 57.19 25.98 -93.06
C SER A 7 57.64 25.61 -91.65
N ALA A 8 56.72 24.88 -91.01
CA ALA A 8 56.89 23.60 -90.34
C ALA A 8 58.11 23.37 -89.43
N GLU A 9 57.76 22.72 -88.32
CA GLU A 9 58.51 21.64 -87.70
C GLU A 9 59.32 22.00 -86.43
N TRP A 10 59.08 21.18 -85.39
CA TRP A 10 59.86 20.98 -84.15
C TRP A 10 59.76 21.99 -82.98
N LYS A 11 59.02 21.49 -81.97
CA LYS A 11 59.37 21.37 -80.54
C LYS A 11 59.55 22.63 -79.68
N THR A 12 58.96 22.48 -78.47
CA THR A 12 59.32 23.08 -77.17
C THR A 12 59.00 24.58 -77.03
N ARG A 13 58.31 25.08 -76.01
CA ARG A 13 58.22 24.70 -74.59
C ARG A 13 57.04 25.45 -73.93
N LEU A 14 56.46 24.80 -72.91
CA LEU A 14 55.79 25.38 -71.73
C LEU A 14 54.39 26.03 -71.86
N ARG A 15 53.39 25.26 -71.40
CA ARG A 15 52.18 25.62 -70.60
C ARG A 15 51.16 24.48 -70.82
N ASN A 16 50.65 23.70 -69.87
CA ASN A 16 50.53 23.68 -68.42
C ASN A 16 50.46 22.18 -68.05
N ALA A 17 51.24 21.67 -67.10
CA ALA A 17 50.90 21.55 -65.68
C ALA A 17 49.66 20.68 -65.39
N PHE A 18 49.88 19.73 -64.48
CA PHE A 18 48.95 18.85 -63.76
C PHE A 18 48.66 17.49 -64.38
N TRP A 19 48.46 16.52 -63.47
CA TRP A 19 48.35 15.06 -63.64
C TRP A 19 49.64 14.26 -63.48
N ALA A 20 50.12 14.20 -62.22
CA ALA A 20 50.25 12.91 -61.53
C ALA A 20 50.58 13.10 -60.04
N PRO A 21 49.56 13.20 -59.17
CA PRO A 21 49.68 12.64 -57.83
C PRO A 21 48.50 11.70 -57.54
N ALA A 22 48.06 10.89 -58.50
CA ALA A 22 46.96 9.96 -58.25
C ALA A 22 47.43 8.66 -57.56
N PHE A 23 48.71 8.28 -57.73
CA PHE A 23 49.18 6.97 -57.27
C PHE A 23 49.68 6.96 -55.82
N TRP A 24 50.18 8.07 -55.29
CA TRP A 24 50.65 8.16 -53.90
C TRP A 24 49.52 8.49 -52.92
N ILE A 25 48.48 9.20 -53.37
CA ILE A 25 47.30 9.51 -52.55
C ILE A 25 46.47 8.25 -52.31
N PHE A 26 46.35 7.35 -53.29
CA PHE A 26 45.58 6.11 -53.11
C PHE A 26 46.21 5.18 -52.06
N THR A 27 47.53 5.04 -52.03
CA THR A 27 48.21 4.18 -51.04
C THR A 27 48.14 4.76 -49.63
N LEU A 28 48.24 6.08 -49.48
CA LEU A 28 48.10 6.76 -48.19
C LEU A 28 46.66 6.77 -47.68
N VAL A 29 45.67 6.96 -48.56
CA VAL A 29 44.25 6.89 -48.20
C VAL A 29 43.84 5.47 -47.85
N PHE A 30 44.34 4.45 -48.56
CA PHE A 30 44.05 3.04 -48.25
C PHE A 30 44.72 2.59 -46.94
N ALA A 31 45.95 3.04 -46.67
CA ALA A 31 46.61 2.81 -45.38
C ALA A 31 45.87 3.52 -44.24
N LEU A 32 45.44 4.78 -44.43
CA LEU A 32 44.65 5.52 -43.43
C LEU A 32 43.31 4.84 -43.16
N ILE A 33 42.61 4.38 -44.21
CA ILE A 33 41.36 3.63 -44.10
C ILE A 33 41.58 2.30 -43.39
N MET A 34 42.67 1.57 -43.64
CA MET A 34 42.97 0.32 -42.93
C MET A 34 43.38 0.54 -41.47
N THR A 35 44.09 1.63 -41.13
CA THR A 35 44.32 2.02 -39.73
C THR A 35 43.05 2.52 -39.05
N CYS A 36 42.16 3.23 -39.75
CA CYS A 36 40.86 3.63 -39.21
C CYS A 36 39.92 2.43 -39.05
N ILE A 37 39.94 1.44 -39.95
CA ILE A 37 39.19 0.19 -39.81
C ILE A 37 39.77 -0.66 -38.70
N SER A 38 41.11 -0.69 -38.52
CA SER A 38 41.74 -1.39 -37.38
C SER A 38 41.53 -0.67 -36.06
N MET A 39 41.52 0.67 -36.02
CA MET A 39 41.19 1.46 -34.82
C MET A 39 39.69 1.41 -34.51
N CYS A 40 38.81 1.36 -35.51
CA CYS A 40 37.39 1.09 -35.33
C CYS A 40 37.13 -0.37 -34.96
N ALA A 41 37.94 -1.33 -35.43
CA ALA A 41 37.84 -2.73 -35.03
C ALA A 41 38.39 -2.95 -33.62
N LEU A 42 39.45 -2.25 -33.19
CA LEU A 42 39.90 -2.24 -31.80
C LEU A 42 38.95 -1.45 -30.88
N ALA A 43 38.32 -0.38 -31.38
CA ALA A 43 37.27 0.34 -30.63
C ALA A 43 35.92 -0.41 -30.61
N ALA A 44 35.65 -1.27 -31.60
CA ALA A 44 34.52 -2.19 -31.62
C ALA A 44 34.80 -3.46 -30.81
N ASP A 45 36.05 -3.94 -30.74
CA ASP A 45 36.48 -4.98 -29.78
C ASP A 45 36.53 -4.45 -28.33
N GLN A 46 36.65 -3.12 -28.16
CA GLN A 46 36.48 -2.44 -26.86
C GLN A 46 35.06 -1.87 -26.64
N ALA A 47 34.14 -2.06 -27.58
CA ALA A 47 32.70 -1.99 -27.30
C ALA A 47 32.32 -3.32 -26.64
N GLY A 48 32.83 -3.52 -25.42
CA GLY A 48 32.71 -4.78 -24.69
C GLY A 48 31.26 -5.18 -24.49
N VAL A 49 30.92 -6.38 -24.98
CA VAL A 49 29.76 -7.22 -24.65
C VAL A 49 28.47 -6.44 -24.38
N GLU A 50 27.56 -6.37 -25.38
CA GLU A 50 26.13 -6.15 -25.13
C GLU A 50 25.64 -7.22 -24.13
N GLY A 51 25.52 -6.86 -22.85
CA GLY A 51 25.22 -7.79 -21.79
C GLY A 51 24.95 -7.07 -20.47
N ILE A 52 24.16 -7.71 -19.61
CA ILE A 52 23.76 -7.15 -18.31
C ILE A 52 25.00 -6.76 -17.50
N ARG A 53 24.98 -5.57 -16.88
CA ARG A 53 26.02 -5.07 -15.98
C ARG A 53 25.42 -4.72 -14.63
N CYS A 54 26.03 -5.20 -13.54
CA CYS A 54 25.77 -4.68 -12.20
C CYS A 54 26.45 -3.30 -12.09
N VAL A 55 25.65 -2.25 -11.95
CA VAL A 55 26.12 -0.84 -11.94
C VAL A 55 25.99 -0.20 -10.55
N LEU A 56 25.25 -0.84 -9.66
CA LEU A 56 25.08 -0.43 -8.28
C LEU A 56 25.13 -1.67 -7.39
N ASN A 57 26.20 -1.83 -6.62
CA ASN A 57 26.25 -2.80 -5.53
C ASN A 57 26.61 -2.05 -4.24
N PRO A 58 25.67 -1.89 -3.29
CA PRO A 58 25.96 -1.18 -2.04
C PRO A 58 27.04 -1.87 -1.19
N TYR A 59 27.38 -3.12 -1.50
CA TYR A 59 28.38 -3.92 -0.79
C TYR A 59 29.79 -3.85 -1.39
N ASP A 60 29.98 -3.32 -2.61
CA ASP A 60 31.31 -3.23 -3.26
C ASP A 60 32.36 -2.46 -2.43
N PRO A 61 32.02 -1.36 -1.73
CA PRO A 61 33.01 -0.65 -0.91
C PRO A 61 33.40 -1.35 0.40
N ILE A 62 32.77 -2.47 0.75
CA ILE A 62 32.95 -3.13 2.05
C ILE A 62 34.19 -4.04 2.02
N GLU A 63 35.18 -3.69 2.84
CA GLU A 63 36.31 -4.57 3.15
C GLU A 63 35.89 -5.60 4.21
N TRP A 64 35.24 -6.69 3.80
CA TRP A 64 34.61 -7.68 4.70
C TRP A 64 35.51 -8.21 5.83
N GLU A 65 36.81 -8.35 5.58
CA GLU A 65 37.81 -8.79 6.59
C GLU A 65 38.12 -7.74 7.67
N LYS A 66 37.64 -6.50 7.51
CA LYS A 66 37.95 -5.35 8.38
C LYS A 66 36.73 -4.69 9.00
N VAL A 67 35.52 -5.08 8.60
CA VAL A 67 34.28 -4.50 9.13
C VAL A 67 33.72 -5.35 10.26
N ASN A 68 33.03 -4.67 11.18
CA ASN A 68 32.22 -5.28 12.21
C ASN A 68 30.75 -5.27 11.79
N HIS A 69 29.96 -6.12 12.44
CA HIS A 69 28.52 -6.26 12.23
C HIS A 69 27.77 -5.64 13.40
N TYR A 70 27.23 -4.44 13.20
CA TYR A 70 26.51 -3.72 14.24
C TYR A 70 25.00 -3.92 14.08
N LYS A 71 24.41 -4.68 14.99
CA LYS A 71 22.95 -4.89 15.08
C LYS A 71 22.25 -3.66 15.64
N LEU A 72 21.32 -3.07 14.90
CA LEU A 72 20.59 -1.86 15.30
C LEU A 72 19.07 -2.03 15.16
N ASN A 73 18.31 -1.27 15.94
CA ASN A 73 16.88 -1.03 15.71
C ASN A 73 16.62 0.47 15.50
N LEU A 74 15.75 0.80 14.55
CA LEU A 74 15.48 2.20 14.17
C LEU A 74 14.08 2.68 14.54
N HIS A 75 13.18 1.79 14.95
CA HIS A 75 11.78 2.12 15.22
C HIS A 75 11.39 1.60 16.60
N THR A 76 11.21 2.50 17.57
CA THR A 76 10.97 2.15 18.98
C THR A 76 10.25 3.27 19.71
N HIS A 77 9.19 2.92 20.42
CA HIS A 77 8.37 3.81 21.23
C HIS A 77 8.56 3.59 22.72
N THR A 78 8.37 4.67 23.47
CA THR A 78 8.49 4.73 24.92
C THR A 78 7.27 5.46 25.49
N LYS A 79 7.27 5.68 26.81
CA LYS A 79 6.27 6.51 27.50
C LYS A 79 6.28 7.99 27.10
N GLU A 80 7.25 8.42 26.30
CA GLU A 80 7.27 9.76 25.74
C GLU A 80 6.30 9.92 24.56
N SER A 81 5.77 8.82 23.99
CA SER A 81 4.52 8.77 23.24
C SER A 81 3.53 7.72 23.81
N ASP A 82 3.39 6.59 23.13
CA ASP A 82 2.37 5.57 23.34
C ASP A 82 2.97 4.17 23.58
N GLY A 83 4.30 4.08 23.69
CA GLY A 83 4.97 2.91 24.26
C GLY A 83 4.69 2.79 25.76
N ARG A 84 4.73 1.57 26.29
CA ARG A 84 4.38 1.32 27.72
C ARG A 84 5.59 1.30 28.67
N MET A 85 6.83 1.49 28.18
CA MET A 85 8.06 1.46 28.98
C MET A 85 8.79 2.80 28.96
N ALA A 86 9.51 3.12 30.05
CA ALA A 86 10.33 4.33 30.12
C ALA A 86 11.53 4.22 29.15
N PRO A 87 12.04 5.35 28.61
CA PRO A 87 13.20 5.34 27.72
C PRO A 87 14.41 4.56 28.26
N SER A 88 14.73 4.74 29.54
CA SER A 88 15.83 4.06 30.21
C SER A 88 15.69 2.53 30.21
N THR A 89 14.48 2.01 30.43
CA THR A 89 14.18 0.58 30.40
C THR A 89 14.30 0.02 28.99
N VAL A 90 13.78 0.75 28.00
CA VAL A 90 13.87 0.34 26.59
C VAL A 90 15.33 0.24 26.14
N ILE A 91 16.15 1.25 26.46
CA ILE A 91 17.59 1.26 26.16
C ILE A 91 18.28 0.04 26.78
N ASP A 92 18.03 -0.23 28.07
CA ASP A 92 18.65 -1.37 28.77
C ASP A 92 18.27 -2.73 28.16
N GLU A 93 17.01 -2.89 27.75
CA GLU A 93 16.52 -4.16 27.21
C GLU A 93 17.09 -4.44 25.81
N TYR A 94 17.28 -3.41 24.98
CA TYR A 94 17.99 -3.53 23.71
C TYR A 94 19.48 -3.82 23.92
N HIS A 95 20.14 -3.11 24.84
CA HIS A 95 21.53 -3.37 25.22
C HIS A 95 21.73 -4.82 25.68
N ALA A 96 20.87 -5.31 26.58
CA ALA A 96 20.92 -6.66 27.12
C ALA A 96 20.73 -7.76 26.04
N ARG A 97 20.19 -7.41 24.87
CA ARG A 97 20.00 -8.32 23.72
C ARG A 97 21.04 -8.13 22.61
N GLY A 98 22.14 -7.45 22.92
CA GLY A 98 23.29 -7.30 22.01
C GLY A 98 23.04 -6.35 20.84
N TYR A 99 22.10 -5.41 20.99
CA TYR A 99 22.00 -4.30 20.05
C TYR A 99 23.13 -3.31 20.30
N HIS A 100 23.78 -2.91 19.22
CA HIS A 100 24.89 -1.95 19.21
C HIS A 100 24.41 -0.52 19.01
N GLY A 101 23.16 -0.31 18.61
CA GLY A 101 22.59 1.02 18.51
C GLY A 101 21.07 1.01 18.39
N LEU A 102 20.48 2.14 18.72
CA LEU A 102 19.05 2.32 18.82
C LEU A 102 18.67 3.76 18.46
N ALA A 103 17.59 3.91 17.69
CA ALA A 103 16.84 5.15 17.61
C ALA A 103 15.58 5.00 18.46
N ILE A 104 15.36 5.90 19.42
CA ILE A 104 14.06 6.05 20.07
C ILE A 104 13.26 7.01 19.20
N THR A 105 12.14 6.54 18.66
CA THR A 105 11.37 7.24 17.64
C THR A 105 9.93 7.47 18.09
N ASP A 106 9.76 8.02 19.29
CA ASP A 106 8.44 8.39 19.82
C ASP A 106 7.66 9.28 18.82
N HIS A 107 6.33 9.12 18.80
CA HIS A 107 5.46 9.82 17.84
C HIS A 107 5.59 11.35 17.96
N ASN A 108 6.09 11.97 16.89
CA ASN A 108 6.31 13.40 16.73
C ASN A 108 7.19 14.04 17.83
N ARG A 109 7.93 13.24 18.60
CA ARG A 109 8.74 13.70 19.72
C ARG A 109 10.14 13.07 19.65
N ALA A 110 11.16 13.92 19.65
CA ALA A 110 12.54 13.48 19.73
C ALA A 110 12.91 13.26 21.20
N THR A 111 12.93 12.00 21.63
CA THR A 111 13.34 11.56 22.96
C THR A 111 14.87 11.54 23.04
N TRP A 112 15.45 12.73 23.19
CA TRP A 112 16.88 12.99 23.04
C TRP A 112 17.34 14.19 23.88
N PRO A 113 18.57 14.17 24.43
CA PRO A 113 19.56 13.08 24.44
C PRO A 113 19.26 11.99 25.48
N TRP A 114 19.84 10.79 25.30
CA TRP A 114 19.66 9.68 26.26
C TRP A 114 20.14 9.99 27.68
N THR A 115 21.10 10.92 27.84
CA THR A 115 21.59 11.35 29.14
C THR A 115 20.51 12.03 29.99
N ASP A 116 19.48 12.59 29.36
CA ASP A 116 18.33 13.18 30.08
C ASP A 116 17.42 12.10 30.67
N TYR A 117 17.64 10.83 30.30
CA TYR A 117 16.94 9.64 30.76
C TYR A 117 17.89 8.68 31.49
N ASP A 118 18.94 9.22 32.13
CA ASP A 118 19.92 8.49 32.94
C ASP A 118 20.68 7.38 32.18
N ARG A 119 20.86 7.51 30.86
CA ARG A 119 21.63 6.56 30.05
C ARG A 119 22.71 7.26 29.25
N ASP A 120 23.96 6.94 29.55
CA ASP A 120 25.13 7.38 28.77
C ASP A 120 25.43 6.36 27.67
N PRO A 121 25.26 6.70 26.38
CA PRO A 121 25.55 5.79 25.27
C PRO A 121 26.99 5.30 25.26
N LYS A 122 27.96 6.11 25.73
CA LYS A 122 29.37 5.70 25.79
C LYS A 122 29.60 4.63 26.84
N ALA A 123 28.94 4.75 27.99
CA ALA A 123 29.04 3.76 29.07
C ALA A 123 28.39 2.42 28.69
N LEU A 124 27.39 2.46 27.80
CA LEU A 124 26.72 1.28 27.24
C LEU A 124 27.41 0.73 25.98
N GLU A 125 28.44 1.40 25.48
CA GLU A 125 29.07 1.07 24.18
C GLU A 125 28.05 0.97 23.02
N MET A 126 26.98 1.78 23.10
CA MET A 126 25.91 1.83 22.11
C MET A 126 25.93 3.14 21.32
N LEU A 127 25.52 3.05 20.06
CA LEU A 127 25.18 4.21 19.24
C LEU A 127 23.75 4.66 19.51
N ALA A 128 23.61 5.84 20.14
CA ALA A 128 22.33 6.52 20.26
C ALA A 128 22.07 7.37 19.01
N ILE A 129 20.99 7.07 18.28
CA ILE A 129 20.61 7.79 17.06
C ILE A 129 19.47 8.77 17.41
N PRO A 130 19.64 10.09 17.24
CA PRO A 130 18.53 11.02 17.42
C PRO A 130 17.48 10.80 16.34
N GLY A 131 16.21 10.76 16.73
CA GLY A 131 15.11 10.69 15.79
C GLY A 131 13.73 10.74 16.45
N ASN A 132 12.70 10.71 15.62
CA ASN A 132 11.30 10.56 15.99
C ASN A 132 10.54 9.89 14.84
N GLU A 133 9.31 9.46 15.08
CA GLU A 133 8.40 9.04 14.01
C GLU A 133 7.38 10.16 13.76
N LEU A 134 7.44 10.76 12.58
CA LEU A 134 6.48 11.77 12.15
C LEU A 134 5.18 11.06 11.74
N SER A 135 4.13 11.20 12.55
CA SER A 135 2.89 10.40 12.47
C SER A 135 1.62 11.22 12.19
N ARG A 136 1.76 12.49 11.78
CA ARG A 136 0.64 13.33 11.30
C ARG A 136 0.22 13.07 9.85
N HIS A 137 0.97 12.22 9.16
CA HIS A 137 0.79 11.76 7.78
C HIS A 137 1.12 10.25 7.74
N HIS A 138 1.44 9.67 6.57
CA HIS A 138 2.02 8.33 6.52
C HIS A 138 3.27 8.29 7.40
N HIS A 139 3.27 7.41 8.38
CA HIS A 139 4.31 7.40 9.39
C HIS A 139 5.69 7.30 8.74
N THR A 140 6.61 8.15 9.21
CA THR A 140 7.93 8.27 8.62
C THR A 140 8.94 8.53 9.73
N LEU A 141 9.95 7.68 9.85
CA LEU A 141 11.08 7.95 10.73
C LEU A 141 11.83 9.19 10.24
N SER A 142 12.16 10.10 11.15
CA SER A 142 13.16 11.15 10.96
C SER A 142 14.38 10.79 11.78
N LEU A 143 15.49 10.45 11.13
CA LEU A 143 16.71 9.93 11.75
C LEU A 143 17.87 10.90 11.60
N PHE A 144 18.80 10.85 12.56
CA PHE A 144 19.97 11.74 12.66
C PHE A 144 19.60 13.22 12.76
N THR A 145 18.46 13.50 13.37
CA THR A 145 17.96 14.86 13.59
C THR A 145 16.99 14.85 14.78
N THR A 146 16.79 16.02 15.38
CA THR A 146 15.78 16.26 16.43
C THR A 146 14.58 17.04 15.90
N TYR A 147 14.45 17.14 14.57
CA TYR A 147 13.34 17.82 13.90
C TYR A 147 12.00 17.22 14.32
N GLN A 148 11.09 18.09 14.75
CA GLN A 148 9.72 17.77 15.11
C GLN A 148 8.78 18.70 14.34
N THR A 149 7.61 18.19 13.99
CA THR A 149 6.60 18.99 13.30
C THR A 149 5.20 18.47 13.57
N GLU A 150 4.22 19.36 13.44
CA GLU A 150 2.79 19.05 13.45
C GLU A 150 2.18 19.11 12.04
N GLU A 151 3.02 19.26 11.00
CA GLU A 151 2.58 19.27 9.60
C GLU A 151 1.87 17.97 9.23
N THR A 152 0.65 18.08 8.70
CA THR A 152 -0.14 16.93 8.21
C THR A 152 0.13 16.60 6.75
N ASP A 153 0.92 17.44 6.06
CA ASP A 153 1.34 17.26 4.68
C ASP A 153 2.70 16.52 4.65
N GLN A 154 2.72 15.33 4.03
CA GLN A 154 3.92 14.49 4.02
C GLN A 154 5.08 15.12 3.23
N ASP A 155 4.79 15.83 2.14
CA ASP A 155 5.82 16.50 1.35
C ASP A 155 6.51 17.59 2.18
N LYS A 156 5.74 18.44 2.86
CA LYS A 156 6.30 19.48 3.75
C LYS A 156 7.08 18.90 4.93
N ALA A 157 6.58 17.81 5.51
CA ALA A 157 7.29 17.15 6.60
C ALA A 157 8.66 16.64 6.14
N LEU A 158 8.73 15.99 4.97
CA LEU A 158 9.98 15.51 4.38
C LEU A 158 10.93 16.64 3.97
N GLU A 159 10.42 17.77 3.46
CA GLU A 159 11.21 19.00 3.23
C GLU A 159 11.86 19.50 4.52
N GLY A 160 11.12 19.46 5.63
CA GLY A 160 11.63 19.78 6.95
C GLY A 160 12.74 18.84 7.42
N VAL A 161 12.56 17.52 7.24
CA VAL A 161 13.61 16.52 7.52
C VAL A 161 14.86 16.81 6.69
N ALA A 162 14.71 17.08 5.39
CA ALA A 162 15.83 17.40 4.51
C ALA A 162 16.56 18.68 4.94
N THR A 163 15.82 19.74 5.29
CA THR A 163 16.36 21.02 5.77
C THR A 163 17.13 20.85 7.08
N ALA A 164 16.64 19.98 7.97
CA ALA A 164 17.32 19.64 9.22
C ALA A 164 18.50 18.68 9.02
N GLY A 165 18.80 18.28 7.79
CA GLY A 165 19.86 17.34 7.46
C GLY A 165 19.57 15.92 7.95
N GLY A 166 18.32 15.54 8.18
CA GLY A 166 17.96 14.18 8.58
C GLY A 166 17.91 13.19 7.40
N LEU A 167 17.75 11.90 7.74
CA LEU A 167 17.34 10.85 6.80
C LEU A 167 15.93 10.39 7.15
N ALA A 168 15.14 9.99 6.16
CA ALA A 168 13.80 9.49 6.36
C ALA A 168 13.64 8.03 5.92
N VAL A 169 12.78 7.29 6.63
CA VAL A 169 12.38 5.91 6.31
C VAL A 169 10.86 5.82 6.43
N LEU A 170 10.20 5.32 5.40
CA LEU A 170 8.75 5.14 5.40
C LEU A 170 8.36 3.94 6.28
N CYS A 171 7.44 4.14 7.23
CA CYS A 171 7.03 3.11 8.19
C CYS A 171 5.81 2.34 7.69
N HIS A 172 5.80 1.01 7.93
CA HIS A 172 4.67 0.10 7.75
C HIS A 172 3.60 0.55 6.72
N PRO A 173 3.96 0.67 5.43
CA PRO A 173 3.17 1.39 4.45
C PRO A 173 1.80 0.74 4.17
N ALA A 174 1.68 -0.59 4.29
CA ALA A 174 0.41 -1.31 4.18
C ALA A 174 -0.68 -0.75 5.09
N MET A 175 -0.37 -0.44 6.35
CA MET A 175 -1.36 0.13 7.29
C MET A 175 -2.03 1.38 6.72
N HIS A 176 -1.27 2.20 5.99
CA HIS A 176 -1.71 3.49 5.52
C HIS A 176 -2.44 3.39 4.19
N TRP A 177 -1.79 2.79 3.17
CA TRP A 177 -2.37 2.75 1.84
C TRP A 177 -3.63 1.87 1.80
N LEU A 178 -3.74 0.85 2.65
CA LEU A 178 -4.98 0.06 2.75
C LEU A 178 -6.18 0.94 3.10
N ARG A 179 -6.03 1.92 3.99
CA ARG A 179 -7.15 2.79 4.38
C ARG A 179 -7.53 3.78 3.28
N GLU A 180 -6.55 4.20 2.49
CA GLU A 180 -6.72 5.22 1.45
C GLU A 180 -7.19 4.60 0.11
N TYR A 181 -6.71 3.40 -0.22
CA TYR A 181 -6.90 2.79 -1.54
C TYR A 181 -7.67 1.47 -1.52
N ASN A 182 -7.86 0.82 -0.36
CA ASN A 182 -8.75 -0.35 -0.26
C ASN A 182 -10.17 0.11 0.06
N VAL A 183 -10.96 0.39 -0.98
CA VAL A 183 -12.30 0.93 -0.79
C VAL A 183 -13.30 -0.20 -0.53
N ALA A 184 -13.95 -0.13 0.63
CA ALA A 184 -15.05 -1.00 1.01
C ALA A 184 -16.14 -1.05 -0.08
N PRO A 185 -16.69 -2.25 -0.38
CA PRO A 185 -17.74 -2.41 -1.39
C PRO A 185 -18.97 -1.59 -1.04
N ALA A 186 -19.43 -0.77 -1.98
CA ALA A 186 -20.59 0.10 -1.79
C ALA A 186 -21.17 0.59 -3.12
N LEU A 187 -22.42 1.01 -3.04
CA LEU A 187 -23.02 1.90 -4.01
C LEU A 187 -23.16 3.30 -3.39
N GLU A 188 -22.43 4.28 -3.92
CA GLU A 188 -22.44 5.67 -3.46
C GLU A 188 -23.42 6.50 -4.29
N ILE A 189 -24.49 7.01 -3.67
CA ILE A 189 -25.55 7.78 -4.31
C ILE A 189 -25.39 9.25 -3.91
N PRO A 190 -25.05 10.16 -4.83
CA PRO A 190 -24.92 11.58 -4.49
C PRO A 190 -26.20 12.14 -3.85
N LEU A 191 -26.07 12.84 -2.72
CA LEU A 191 -27.20 13.46 -2.01
C LEU A 191 -27.70 14.73 -2.73
N GLN A 192 -28.46 14.52 -3.80
CA GLN A 192 -29.22 15.55 -4.52
C GLN A 192 -30.42 16.04 -3.68
N PRO A 193 -30.97 17.25 -3.93
CA PRO A 193 -32.00 17.85 -3.08
C PRO A 193 -33.19 16.94 -2.75
N PRO A 194 -33.82 16.23 -3.70
CA PRO A 194 -34.98 15.39 -3.37
C PRO A 194 -34.66 14.22 -2.43
N LEU A 195 -33.46 13.63 -2.56
CA LEU A 195 -32.98 12.57 -1.67
C LEU A 195 -32.55 13.14 -0.32
N ARG A 196 -31.90 14.31 -0.34
CA ARG A 196 -31.46 15.02 0.87
C ARG A 196 -32.62 15.40 1.78
N GLU A 197 -33.76 15.73 1.17
CA GLU A 197 -34.98 16.18 1.85
C GLU A 197 -35.96 15.03 2.15
N ILE A 198 -35.59 13.77 1.90
CA ILE A 198 -36.50 12.62 2.11
C ILE A 198 -37.03 12.54 3.55
N THR A 199 -36.26 13.02 4.52
CA THR A 199 -36.58 13.07 5.95
C THR A 199 -37.32 14.33 6.38
N GLN A 200 -37.73 15.20 5.44
CA GLN A 200 -38.62 16.33 5.72
C GLN A 200 -40.08 15.90 5.90
N GLY A 201 -40.48 14.77 5.30
CA GLY A 201 -41.84 14.26 5.32
C GLY A 201 -41.93 12.79 5.75
N ASN A 202 -43.06 12.18 5.41
CA ASN A 202 -43.25 10.73 5.49
C ASN A 202 -42.33 10.04 4.46
N PHE A 203 -41.72 8.93 4.83
CA PHE A 203 -40.85 8.17 3.94
C PHE A 203 -40.96 6.67 4.18
N THR A 204 -40.45 5.90 3.22
CA THR A 204 -40.14 4.49 3.37
C THR A 204 -38.77 4.23 2.77
N ILE A 205 -37.93 3.46 3.48
CA ILE A 205 -36.71 2.87 2.91
C ILE A 205 -36.79 1.36 3.09
N ASP A 206 -36.47 0.61 2.05
CA ASP A 206 -36.62 -0.84 2.10
C ASP A 206 -35.66 -1.57 1.15
N THR A 207 -35.34 -2.82 1.49
CA THR A 207 -34.52 -3.69 0.66
C THR A 207 -34.74 -5.17 1.00
N TRP A 208 -34.46 -6.05 0.05
CA TRP A 208 -34.27 -7.46 0.29
C TRP A 208 -32.80 -7.74 0.61
N PHE A 209 -32.55 -8.61 1.58
CA PHE A 209 -31.19 -8.98 1.98
C PHE A 209 -31.09 -10.47 2.31
N ARG A 210 -29.89 -11.04 2.18
CA ARG A 210 -29.52 -12.32 2.81
C ARG A 210 -28.09 -12.27 3.33
N THR A 211 -27.85 -12.88 4.49
CA THR A 211 -26.52 -12.88 5.12
C THR A 211 -26.37 -14.03 6.11
N LEU A 212 -25.11 -14.43 6.35
CA LEU A 212 -24.69 -15.28 7.47
C LEU A 212 -23.93 -14.48 8.54
N ASP A 213 -23.63 -13.21 8.30
CA ASP A 213 -22.83 -12.37 9.18
C ASP A 213 -23.64 -11.93 10.40
N THR A 214 -23.16 -12.31 11.59
CA THR A 214 -23.85 -12.05 12.86
C THR A 214 -23.52 -10.67 13.46
N GLY A 215 -22.64 -9.91 12.81
CA GLY A 215 -22.20 -8.58 13.21
C GLY A 215 -23.24 -7.49 12.91
N ARG A 216 -22.80 -6.24 13.08
CA ARG A 216 -23.58 -5.07 12.68
C ARG A 216 -23.39 -4.85 11.18
N ASN A 217 -24.47 -4.60 10.45
CA ASN A 217 -24.42 -4.40 9.01
C ASN A 217 -25.33 -3.25 8.60
N ILE A 218 -24.81 -2.29 7.84
CA ILE A 218 -25.61 -1.21 7.26
C ILE A 218 -26.11 -1.65 5.88
N LEU A 219 -27.42 -1.85 5.76
CA LEU A 219 -28.03 -2.17 4.48
C LEU A 219 -28.08 -0.91 3.59
N MET A 220 -28.52 0.20 4.18
CA MET A 220 -28.62 1.50 3.52
C MET A 220 -28.39 2.62 4.54
N GLY A 221 -27.60 3.66 4.23
CA GLY A 221 -27.44 4.78 5.17
C GLY A 221 -26.45 5.87 4.77
N ASN A 222 -26.27 6.87 5.64
CA ASN A 222 -25.34 7.99 5.42
C ASN A 222 -24.55 8.43 6.66
N PHE A 223 -24.67 7.77 7.81
CA PHE A 223 -24.07 8.23 9.08
C PHE A 223 -22.54 8.44 9.06
N SER A 224 -22.06 9.48 9.76
CA SER A 224 -20.67 9.74 10.15
C SER A 224 -20.61 10.41 11.52
N PRO A 225 -19.56 10.20 12.35
CA PRO A 225 -19.35 10.99 13.57
C PRO A 225 -19.23 12.51 13.33
N ARG A 226 -18.93 12.94 12.09
CA ARG A 226 -18.65 14.34 11.76
C ARG A 226 -19.87 15.17 11.33
N TYR A 227 -21.03 14.56 11.12
CA TYR A 227 -22.24 15.30 10.75
C TYR A 227 -23.49 14.66 11.33
N GLU A 228 -24.36 15.50 11.89
CA GLU A 228 -25.73 15.15 12.30
C GLU A 228 -26.64 15.09 11.05
N GLY A 229 -27.82 14.47 11.08
CA GLY A 229 -28.67 14.32 9.89
C GLY A 229 -28.48 12.97 9.17
N ALA A 230 -28.63 11.88 9.91
CA ALA A 230 -28.47 10.52 9.42
C ALA A 230 -29.79 9.73 9.40
N LEU A 231 -29.93 8.86 8.40
CA LEU A 231 -30.97 7.85 8.28
C LEU A 231 -30.29 6.52 7.89
N ASN A 232 -30.39 5.50 8.74
CA ASN A 232 -29.78 4.20 8.49
C ASN A 232 -30.80 3.06 8.67
N LEU A 233 -30.83 2.13 7.72
CA LEU A 233 -31.48 0.82 7.83
C LEU A 233 -30.40 -0.24 8.08
N GLU A 234 -30.47 -0.92 9.22
CA GLU A 234 -29.37 -1.74 9.73
C GLU A 234 -29.84 -3.12 10.21
N LEU A 235 -28.92 -4.08 10.12
CA LEU A 235 -28.88 -5.25 10.98
C LEU A 235 -27.94 -4.95 12.14
N HIS A 236 -28.26 -5.45 13.32
CA HIS A 236 -27.44 -5.28 14.51
C HIS A 236 -27.12 -6.64 15.14
N THR A 237 -26.15 -6.64 16.04
CA THR A 237 -25.77 -7.82 16.83
C THR A 237 -26.98 -8.45 17.52
N LEU A 238 -26.88 -9.76 17.82
CA LEU A 238 -27.94 -10.54 18.47
C LEU A 238 -29.23 -10.64 17.64
N ASN A 239 -29.08 -10.86 16.32
CA ASN A 239 -30.21 -11.03 15.38
C ASN A 239 -31.24 -9.87 15.45
N ARG A 240 -30.75 -8.63 15.58
CA ARG A 240 -31.60 -7.45 15.66
C ARG A 240 -31.70 -6.74 14.31
N VAL A 241 -32.82 -6.08 14.09
CA VAL A 241 -33.08 -5.17 12.96
C VAL A 241 -33.32 -3.76 13.49
N ARG A 242 -32.89 -2.75 12.74
CA ARG A 242 -32.84 -1.38 13.24
C ARG A 242 -33.14 -0.34 12.17
N LEU A 243 -33.90 0.67 12.57
CA LEU A 243 -34.00 1.94 11.87
C LEU A 243 -33.49 3.05 12.79
N PHE A 244 -32.45 3.75 12.35
CA PHE A 244 -31.77 4.79 13.12
C PHE A 244 -31.91 6.14 12.42
N LEU A 245 -32.49 7.12 13.11
CA LEU A 245 -32.61 8.50 12.67
C LEU A 245 -31.88 9.40 13.66
N GLN A 246 -30.99 10.24 13.15
CA GLN A 246 -30.32 11.27 13.93
C GLN A 246 -30.52 12.62 13.24
N PRO A 247 -31.47 13.46 13.69
CA PRO A 247 -31.73 14.74 13.03
C PRO A 247 -30.57 15.71 13.20
N GLN A 248 -30.47 16.68 12.29
CA GLN A 248 -29.61 17.85 12.46
C GLN A 248 -30.42 18.97 13.15
N GLY A 249 -30.13 19.21 14.44
CA GLY A 249 -30.81 20.22 15.24
C GLY A 249 -32.29 19.93 15.59
N GLY A 250 -32.73 20.44 16.75
CA GLY A 250 -34.14 20.52 17.17
C GLY A 250 -34.83 19.21 17.62
N GLY A 251 -34.61 18.10 16.91
CA GLY A 251 -35.18 16.78 17.23
C GLY A 251 -34.25 15.88 18.06
N ALA A 252 -34.79 14.76 18.55
CA ALA A 252 -34.03 13.73 19.26
C ALA A 252 -33.81 12.49 18.38
N THR A 253 -32.68 11.81 18.61
CA THR A 253 -32.37 10.53 17.96
C THR A 253 -33.50 9.52 18.18
N VAL A 254 -33.92 8.86 17.09
CA VAL A 254 -34.80 7.69 17.14
C VAL A 254 -33.97 6.46 16.83
N ASP A 255 -33.89 5.55 17.80
CA ASP A 255 -33.17 4.28 17.70
C ASP A 255 -34.16 3.13 17.86
N LEU A 256 -34.91 2.84 16.79
CA LEU A 256 -35.85 1.72 16.79
C LEU A 256 -35.09 0.44 16.45
N ASN A 257 -34.67 -0.28 17.49
CA ASN A 257 -33.82 -1.46 17.42
C ASN A 257 -34.54 -2.64 18.07
N VAL A 258 -34.81 -3.71 17.32
CA VAL A 258 -35.73 -4.78 17.73
C VAL A 258 -35.11 -6.15 17.47
N GLU A 259 -35.32 -7.08 18.40
CA GLU A 259 -34.94 -8.49 18.25
C GLU A 259 -35.85 -9.19 17.24
N ALA A 260 -35.29 -9.69 16.13
CA ALA A 260 -36.08 -10.41 15.13
C ALA A 260 -36.61 -11.76 15.68
N ASP A 261 -35.96 -12.30 16.71
CA ASP A 261 -36.38 -13.51 17.41
C ASP A 261 -37.79 -13.39 18.01
N THR A 262 -38.27 -12.19 18.34
CA THR A 262 -39.65 -11.99 18.84
C THR A 262 -40.70 -12.28 17.78
N LEU A 263 -40.32 -12.28 16.50
CA LEU A 263 -41.15 -12.70 15.38
C LEU A 263 -40.91 -14.17 14.98
N GLY A 264 -39.94 -14.84 15.59
CA GLY A 264 -39.49 -16.19 15.20
C GLY A 264 -38.72 -16.20 13.88
N ILE A 265 -38.03 -15.10 13.55
CA ILE A 265 -37.30 -14.94 12.27
C ILE A 265 -35.80 -14.86 12.56
N ASN A 266 -35.02 -15.79 12.01
CA ASN A 266 -33.57 -15.74 12.04
C ASN A 266 -33.04 -15.01 10.81
N THR A 267 -32.68 -13.73 10.95
CA THR A 267 -32.19 -12.92 9.82
C THR A 267 -30.72 -13.18 9.45
N ARG A 268 -30.16 -14.31 9.92
CA ARG A 268 -28.74 -14.72 9.78
C ARG A 268 -28.61 -16.14 9.21
N ASP A 269 -29.63 -16.63 8.53
CA ASP A 269 -29.75 -18.00 8.04
C ASP A 269 -29.36 -18.17 6.55
N GLY A 270 -28.88 -17.10 5.92
CA GLY A 270 -28.55 -17.07 4.48
C GLY A 270 -29.78 -17.09 3.56
N GLN A 271 -31.00 -17.01 4.09
CA GLN A 271 -32.23 -16.87 3.30
C GLN A 271 -32.55 -15.39 3.04
N TRP A 272 -33.39 -15.17 2.03
CA TRP A 272 -33.87 -13.84 1.67
C TRP A 272 -34.91 -13.33 2.65
N HIS A 273 -34.64 -12.16 3.23
CA HIS A 273 -35.54 -11.40 4.07
C HIS A 273 -35.80 -10.02 3.49
N HIS A 274 -36.92 -9.43 3.87
CA HIS A 274 -37.29 -8.05 3.52
C HIS A 274 -37.32 -7.19 4.78
N LEU A 275 -36.65 -6.04 4.75
CA LEU A 275 -36.71 -5.07 5.83
C LEU A 275 -37.17 -3.72 5.29
N ALA A 276 -38.15 -3.11 5.98
CA ALA A 276 -38.65 -1.78 5.66
C ALA A 276 -38.69 -0.89 6.91
N GLY A 277 -38.10 0.30 6.80
CA GLY A 277 -38.20 1.38 7.75
C GLY A 277 -39.15 2.46 7.26
N ILE A 278 -40.17 2.81 8.05
CA ILE A 278 -41.25 3.70 7.62
C ILE A 278 -41.43 4.83 8.63
N ARG A 279 -41.55 6.06 8.13
CA ARG A 279 -42.05 7.21 8.91
C ARG A 279 -43.44 7.57 8.42
N ARG A 280 -44.42 7.49 9.32
CA ARG A 280 -45.83 7.73 8.99
C ARG A 280 -46.54 8.42 10.15
N ASN A 281 -47.08 9.61 9.89
CA ASN A 281 -48.04 10.29 10.78
C ASN A 281 -47.55 10.48 12.22
N GLY A 282 -46.26 10.81 12.41
CA GLY A 282 -45.67 11.04 13.74
C GLY A 282 -45.15 9.78 14.43
N ASP A 283 -45.15 8.65 13.73
CA ASP A 283 -44.58 7.38 14.20
C ASP A 283 -43.52 6.85 13.23
N ILE A 284 -42.61 6.07 13.79
CA ILE A 284 -41.58 5.30 13.10
C ILE A 284 -41.88 3.82 13.26
N PHE A 285 -41.86 3.08 12.16
CA PHE A 285 -42.16 1.66 12.12
C PHE A 285 -41.02 0.88 11.47
N LEU A 286 -40.86 -0.36 11.93
CA LEU A 286 -39.96 -1.33 11.34
C LEU A 286 -40.76 -2.59 10.99
N TYR A 287 -40.72 -3.00 9.73
CA TYR A 287 -41.35 -4.23 9.24
C TYR A 287 -40.28 -5.20 8.75
N LEU A 288 -40.36 -6.44 9.20
CA LEU A 288 -39.50 -7.55 8.81
C LEU A 288 -40.37 -8.65 8.19
N ASP A 289 -40.06 -9.05 6.95
CA ASP A 289 -40.83 -10.02 6.15
C ASP A 289 -42.33 -9.71 6.13
N GLY A 290 -42.66 -8.42 5.97
CA GLY A 290 -44.03 -7.91 5.94
C GLY A 290 -44.75 -7.88 7.30
N ARG A 291 -44.10 -8.28 8.40
CA ARG A 291 -44.65 -8.27 9.76
C ARG A 291 -44.10 -7.08 10.55
N LEU A 292 -44.95 -6.42 11.33
CA LEU A 292 -44.52 -5.33 12.22
C LEU A 292 -43.55 -5.88 13.28
N ALA A 293 -42.30 -5.46 13.21
CA ALA A 293 -41.26 -5.79 14.20
C ALA A 293 -41.33 -4.83 15.38
N GLY A 294 -41.46 -3.52 15.12
CA GLY A 294 -41.59 -2.54 16.20
C GLY A 294 -42.07 -1.18 15.72
N GLN A 295 -42.42 -0.35 16.70
CA GLN A 295 -42.91 1.01 16.52
C GLN A 295 -42.33 1.92 17.61
N SER A 296 -42.06 3.17 17.26
CA SER A 296 -41.70 4.23 18.20
C SER A 296 -42.34 5.54 17.76
N PRO A 297 -42.73 6.44 18.69
CA PRO A 297 -43.03 7.82 18.33
C PRO A 297 -41.85 8.45 17.59
N ASP A 298 -42.15 9.26 16.59
CA ASP A 298 -41.16 10.07 15.89
C ASP A 298 -40.75 11.26 16.76
N ARG A 299 -39.53 11.21 17.28
CA ARG A 299 -38.91 12.30 18.03
C ARG A 299 -37.88 13.06 17.19
N ALA A 300 -37.58 12.60 15.98
CA ALA A 300 -36.54 13.17 15.14
C ALA A 300 -37.00 14.47 14.48
N GLY A 301 -38.30 14.61 14.20
CA GLY A 301 -38.80 15.79 13.49
C GLY A 301 -38.28 15.86 12.05
N ALA A 302 -38.53 16.97 11.37
CA ALA A 302 -38.10 17.15 9.98
C ALA A 302 -36.63 17.58 9.94
N PHE A 303 -35.80 16.93 9.12
CA PHE A 303 -34.40 17.28 8.95
C PHE A 303 -33.92 16.95 7.53
N ASN A 304 -32.74 17.44 7.17
CA ASN A 304 -32.04 17.08 5.93
C ASN A 304 -30.96 16.04 6.21
N LEU A 305 -30.78 15.11 5.28
CA LEU A 305 -29.62 14.22 5.30
C LEU A 305 -28.34 15.02 5.08
N GLN A 306 -27.28 14.68 5.82
CA GLN A 306 -25.96 15.30 5.70
C GLN A 306 -24.93 14.38 5.07
N GLY A 307 -23.79 14.96 4.68
CA GLY A 307 -22.75 14.29 3.90
C GLY A 307 -22.91 14.50 2.38
N ASN A 308 -22.01 13.84 1.64
CA ASN A 308 -21.94 13.93 0.17
C ASN A 308 -22.82 12.88 -0.52
N CYS A 309 -22.91 11.69 0.06
CA CYS A 309 -23.61 10.55 -0.51
C CYS A 309 -24.51 9.85 0.52
N TYR A 310 -25.56 9.21 0.00
CA TYR A 310 -26.27 8.11 0.64
C TYR A 310 -25.70 6.80 0.11
N TYR A 311 -25.69 5.74 0.90
CA TYR A 311 -25.00 4.51 0.56
C TYR A 311 -25.95 3.32 0.60
N VAL A 312 -25.67 2.33 -0.26
CA VAL A 312 -26.19 0.96 -0.15
C VAL A 312 -25.02 0.02 0.12
N GLY A 313 -25.19 -0.88 1.08
CA GLY A 313 -24.18 -1.82 1.56
C GLY A 313 -23.22 -1.28 2.63
N ARG A 314 -23.29 0.02 2.97
CA ARG A 314 -22.58 0.63 4.10
C ARG A 314 -23.19 2.00 4.47
N ASP A 315 -22.54 2.74 5.35
CA ASP A 315 -22.60 4.20 5.42
C ASP A 315 -21.20 4.80 5.19
N THR A 316 -20.86 5.98 5.73
CA THR A 316 -19.49 6.52 5.55
C THR A 316 -18.44 5.80 6.35
N ARG A 317 -18.82 4.96 7.30
CA ARG A 317 -17.88 4.09 8.01
C ARG A 317 -17.54 2.90 7.11
N THR A 318 -16.25 2.64 6.97
CA THR A 318 -15.67 1.62 6.09
C THR A 318 -15.08 0.44 6.87
N SER A 319 -15.52 0.24 8.12
CA SER A 319 -15.01 -0.78 9.04
C SER A 319 -16.02 -1.92 9.24
N ASP A 320 -16.15 -2.40 10.48
CA ASP A 320 -17.01 -3.44 11.04
C ASP A 320 -18.54 -3.30 10.82
N VAL A 321 -18.98 -2.31 10.03
CA VAL A 321 -20.41 -2.05 9.79
C VAL A 321 -20.82 -2.21 8.32
N ILE A 322 -19.89 -2.52 7.43
CA ILE A 322 -20.21 -2.83 6.03
C ILE A 322 -21.11 -4.08 5.98
N PHE A 323 -22.09 -4.08 5.09
CA PHE A 323 -22.92 -5.24 4.87
C PHE A 323 -22.15 -6.38 4.20
N LYS A 324 -22.25 -7.57 4.78
CA LYS A 324 -21.63 -8.81 4.28
C LYS A 324 -22.73 -9.76 3.86
N GLY A 325 -23.06 -9.77 2.58
CA GLY A 325 -24.18 -10.55 2.05
C GLY A 325 -24.67 -10.01 0.72
N ASP A 326 -25.88 -10.42 0.34
CA ASP A 326 -26.49 -9.97 -0.91
C ASP A 326 -27.67 -9.03 -0.63
N LEU A 327 -27.70 -7.89 -1.33
CA LEU A 327 -28.88 -7.01 -1.37
C LEU A 327 -29.58 -7.13 -2.71
N SER A 328 -30.89 -6.97 -2.70
CA SER A 328 -31.69 -6.81 -3.90
C SER A 328 -32.75 -5.73 -3.69
N ARG A 329 -33.05 -4.98 -4.75
CA ARG A 329 -34.11 -3.96 -4.78
C ARG A 329 -34.01 -2.97 -3.60
N ALA A 330 -32.88 -2.29 -3.47
CA ALA A 330 -32.76 -1.21 -2.50
C ALA A 330 -33.58 0.01 -2.98
N ARG A 331 -34.50 0.51 -2.15
CA ARG A 331 -35.50 1.51 -2.55
C ARG A 331 -35.67 2.61 -1.52
N LEU A 332 -35.92 3.81 -2.02
CA LEU A 332 -36.25 4.99 -1.23
C LEU A 332 -37.54 5.60 -1.73
N TRP A 333 -38.45 5.92 -0.82
CA TRP A 333 -39.79 6.42 -1.10
C TRP A 333 -40.02 7.73 -0.34
N SER A 334 -40.51 8.75 -1.04
CA SER A 334 -40.93 10.04 -0.45
C SER A 334 -42.34 10.00 0.16
N ARG A 335 -42.81 8.80 0.52
CA ARG A 335 -44.08 8.57 1.21
C ARG A 335 -43.98 7.38 2.16
N ALA A 336 -44.92 7.34 3.10
CA ALA A 336 -45.11 6.17 3.95
C ALA A 336 -45.83 5.04 3.22
N PHE A 337 -45.41 3.82 3.45
CA PHE A 337 -46.25 2.64 3.20
C PHE A 337 -47.40 2.56 4.23
N THR A 338 -48.55 2.10 3.74
CA THR A 338 -49.60 1.54 4.58
C THR A 338 -49.20 0.16 5.13
N ASP A 339 -49.91 -0.36 6.13
CA ASP A 339 -49.63 -1.70 6.66
C ASP A 339 -49.84 -2.78 5.59
N ALA A 340 -50.84 -2.58 4.72
CA ALA A 340 -51.08 -3.45 3.58
C ALA A 340 -49.93 -3.40 2.59
N GLU A 341 -49.37 -2.23 2.30
CA GLU A 341 -48.20 -2.10 1.42
C GLU A 341 -46.92 -2.64 2.07
N ALA A 342 -46.75 -2.54 3.39
CA ALA A 342 -45.60 -3.14 4.08
C ALA A 342 -45.69 -4.68 4.03
N LEU A 343 -46.88 -5.23 4.28
CA LEU A 343 -47.15 -6.66 4.14
C LEU A 343 -46.95 -7.12 2.68
N VAL A 344 -47.46 -6.32 1.74
CA VAL A 344 -47.39 -6.64 0.31
C VAL A 344 -46.03 -6.35 -0.28
N CYS A 345 -45.18 -5.45 0.20
CA CYS A 345 -43.81 -5.28 -0.32
C CYS A 345 -42.89 -6.45 0.01
N GLY A 346 -43.25 -7.24 1.03
CA GLY A 346 -42.78 -8.62 1.19
C GLY A 346 -43.33 -9.60 0.13
N THR A 347 -44.15 -9.15 -0.84
CA THR A 347 -44.89 -9.90 -1.90
C THR A 347 -45.16 -9.16 -3.26
N GLY A 348 -44.75 -7.88 -3.47
CA GLY A 348 -45.06 -7.02 -4.64
C GLY A 348 -45.03 -5.48 -4.36
N ALA A 349 -44.65 -4.63 -5.33
CA ALA A 349 -44.50 -3.17 -5.13
C ALA A 349 -45.78 -2.35 -5.48
N PRO A 350 -46.04 -1.19 -4.84
CA PRO A 350 -47.17 -0.29 -5.15
C PRO A 350 -47.11 0.36 -6.56
N ALA A 351 -48.23 0.95 -6.99
CA ALA A 351 -48.42 1.49 -8.35
C ALA A 351 -47.78 2.87 -8.60
N ASP A 352 -47.57 3.66 -7.56
CA ASP A 352 -46.71 4.84 -7.60
C ASP A 352 -45.26 4.40 -7.36
N GLY A 353 -44.31 4.90 -8.14
CA GLY A 353 -42.91 4.45 -8.08
C GLY A 353 -42.11 5.06 -6.93
N PRO A 354 -40.98 4.45 -6.55
CA PRO A 354 -40.07 5.03 -5.56
C PRO A 354 -39.39 6.31 -6.08
N LEU A 355 -38.78 7.06 -5.16
CA LEU A 355 -37.88 8.17 -5.49
C LEU A 355 -36.61 7.66 -6.20
N ALA A 356 -36.07 6.53 -5.73
CA ALA A 356 -34.94 5.81 -6.31
C ALA A 356 -35.07 4.30 -6.08
N GLU A 357 -34.65 3.49 -7.04
CA GLU A 357 -34.62 2.02 -6.95
C GLU A 357 -33.31 1.51 -7.56
N TYR A 358 -32.65 0.58 -6.87
CA TYR A 358 -31.46 -0.10 -7.36
C TYR A 358 -31.78 -1.59 -7.48
N ALA A 359 -32.12 -2.00 -8.70
CA ALA A 359 -32.44 -3.38 -9.06
C ALA A 359 -31.20 -4.23 -9.42
N PHE A 360 -30.02 -3.60 -9.55
CA PHE A 360 -28.72 -4.24 -9.79
C PHE A 360 -28.59 -5.04 -11.09
N LEU A 361 -29.30 -4.62 -12.16
CA LEU A 361 -29.47 -5.37 -13.41
C LEU A 361 -28.16 -5.83 -14.10
N LYS A 362 -27.06 -5.10 -13.93
CA LYS A 362 -25.73 -5.46 -14.45
C LYS A 362 -24.61 -5.29 -13.43
N GLY A 363 -24.96 -5.24 -12.15
CA GLY A 363 -24.00 -4.86 -11.10
C GLY A 363 -23.54 -3.41 -11.20
N ASP A 364 -24.30 -2.57 -11.88
CA ASP A 364 -24.11 -1.14 -11.97
C ASP A 364 -24.99 -0.40 -10.94
N GLY A 365 -24.67 0.87 -10.71
CA GLY A 365 -25.39 1.75 -9.80
C GLY A 365 -26.61 2.43 -10.41
N THR A 366 -27.21 1.84 -11.45
CA THR A 366 -28.29 2.47 -12.20
C THR A 366 -29.56 2.58 -11.35
N ASP A 367 -30.10 3.79 -11.26
CA ASP A 367 -31.43 4.04 -10.69
C ASP A 367 -32.51 3.62 -11.70
N THR A 368 -33.31 2.64 -11.33
CA THR A 368 -34.38 2.05 -12.15
C THR A 368 -35.76 2.57 -11.78
N ALA A 369 -35.89 3.53 -10.85
CA ALA A 369 -37.19 4.01 -10.38
C ALA A 369 -38.02 4.72 -11.46
N GLY A 370 -37.36 5.37 -12.43
CA GLY A 370 -38.04 6.21 -13.42
C GLY A 370 -38.70 7.45 -12.82
N SER A 371 -38.28 7.88 -11.62
CA SER A 371 -38.78 9.06 -10.94
C SER A 371 -38.47 10.35 -11.71
N SER A 372 -39.44 11.26 -11.78
CA SER A 372 -39.23 12.60 -12.36
C SER A 372 -38.30 13.50 -11.53
N ALA A 373 -38.05 13.13 -10.27
CA ALA A 373 -37.07 13.78 -9.39
C ALA A 373 -35.67 13.13 -9.49
N GLY A 374 -35.55 12.06 -10.29
CA GLY A 374 -34.30 11.36 -10.60
C GLY A 374 -33.86 11.58 -12.07
N PRO A 375 -32.84 10.84 -12.54
CA PRO A 375 -32.28 9.64 -11.90
C PRO A 375 -31.23 9.94 -10.82
N MET A 376 -31.24 9.13 -9.76
CA MET A 376 -30.27 9.14 -8.66
C MET A 376 -29.23 8.04 -8.86
N HIS A 377 -28.53 8.05 -10.00
CA HIS A 377 -27.49 7.06 -10.27
C HIS A 377 -26.44 7.04 -9.16
N GLY A 378 -26.11 5.84 -8.68
CA GLY A 378 -25.00 5.63 -7.78
C GLY A 378 -23.73 5.20 -8.51
N LYS A 379 -22.59 5.43 -7.87
CA LYS A 379 -21.27 4.94 -8.28
C LYS A 379 -20.95 3.68 -7.49
N VAL A 380 -20.64 2.60 -8.20
CA VAL A 380 -20.11 1.37 -7.59
C VAL A 380 -18.65 1.61 -7.19
N VAL A 381 -18.31 1.23 -5.96
CA VAL A 381 -16.96 1.35 -5.42
C VAL A 381 -16.61 0.06 -4.66
N GLY A 382 -15.35 -0.37 -4.72
CA GLY A 382 -14.90 -1.65 -4.19
C GLY A 382 -15.34 -2.85 -5.04
N GLU A 383 -15.05 -4.06 -4.57
CA GLU A 383 -15.44 -5.29 -5.27
C GLU A 383 -16.90 -5.64 -4.96
N VAL A 384 -17.79 -5.40 -5.92
CA VAL A 384 -19.18 -5.88 -5.89
C VAL A 384 -19.42 -6.82 -7.06
N ASN A 385 -20.25 -7.83 -6.83
CA ASN A 385 -20.63 -8.79 -7.86
C ASN A 385 -22.15 -8.80 -8.00
N ALA A 386 -22.66 -8.70 -9.23
CA ALA A 386 -24.07 -8.95 -9.49
C ALA A 386 -24.32 -10.41 -9.85
N SER A 387 -25.38 -10.97 -9.29
CA SER A 387 -25.81 -12.32 -9.60
C SER A 387 -27.32 -12.37 -9.78
N VAL A 388 -27.78 -13.28 -10.63
CA VAL A 388 -29.21 -13.57 -10.74
C VAL A 388 -29.67 -14.19 -9.43
N VAL A 389 -30.76 -13.65 -8.88
CA VAL A 389 -31.37 -14.17 -7.66
C VAL A 389 -31.92 -15.57 -7.92
N THR A 390 -31.43 -16.55 -7.17
CA THR A 390 -31.94 -17.92 -7.14
C THR A 390 -32.52 -18.23 -5.75
N ASN A 391 -33.48 -19.15 -5.69
CA ASN A 391 -34.13 -19.59 -4.44
C ASN A 391 -34.71 -18.43 -3.60
N ALA A 392 -35.36 -17.46 -4.25
CA ALA A 392 -35.98 -16.33 -3.56
C ALA A 392 -37.51 -16.47 -3.44
N PRO A 393 -38.13 -15.81 -2.44
CA PRO A 393 -39.57 -15.68 -2.34
C PRO A 393 -40.19 -15.13 -3.63
N GLU A 394 -41.38 -15.61 -3.99
CA GLU A 394 -42.12 -15.17 -5.18
C GLU A 394 -42.26 -13.64 -5.25
N ALA A 395 -42.40 -13.03 -4.07
CA ALA A 395 -42.33 -11.60 -3.82
C ALA A 395 -41.20 -10.83 -4.53
N LEU A 396 -40.00 -11.40 -4.47
CA LEU A 396 -38.80 -10.84 -5.05
C LEU A 396 -38.76 -11.13 -6.57
N LEU A 397 -39.38 -12.23 -7.01
CA LEU A 397 -39.34 -12.75 -8.39
C LEU A 397 -40.46 -12.24 -9.33
N ARG A 398 -41.53 -11.63 -8.81
CA ARG A 398 -42.77 -11.30 -9.57
C ARG A 398 -42.63 -10.32 -10.76
N ASN A 399 -41.50 -9.64 -10.93
CA ASN A 399 -41.22 -8.78 -12.08
C ASN A 399 -40.20 -9.49 -12.99
N SER A 400 -40.68 -10.16 -14.03
CA SER A 400 -40.06 -11.34 -14.64
C SER A 400 -38.91 -11.15 -15.63
N ASP A 401 -38.34 -9.95 -15.81
CA ASP A 401 -37.37 -9.75 -16.90
C ASP A 401 -35.90 -9.79 -16.51
N THR A 402 -35.58 -9.92 -15.21
CA THR A 402 -34.35 -10.47 -14.58
C THR A 402 -34.16 -9.85 -13.19
N VAL A 403 -34.20 -10.67 -12.12
CA VAL A 403 -34.00 -10.19 -10.74
C VAL A 403 -32.56 -10.41 -10.32
N TYR A 404 -31.86 -9.32 -10.01
CA TYR A 404 -30.45 -9.36 -9.62
C TYR A 404 -30.27 -8.98 -8.15
N ALA A 405 -29.22 -9.55 -7.57
CA ALA A 405 -28.69 -9.14 -6.29
C ALA A 405 -27.25 -8.66 -6.47
N MET A 406 -26.85 -7.74 -5.60
CA MET A 406 -25.48 -7.27 -5.48
C MET A 406 -24.87 -7.81 -4.20
N THR A 407 -23.75 -8.51 -4.34
CA THR A 407 -22.96 -9.03 -3.22
C THR A 407 -22.06 -7.94 -2.68
N PHE A 408 -22.21 -7.65 -1.39
CA PHE A 408 -21.33 -6.79 -0.61
C PHE A 408 -20.55 -7.67 0.38
N GLY A 409 -19.30 -7.29 0.65
CA GLY A 409 -18.52 -7.90 1.72
C GLY A 409 -18.17 -9.37 1.48
N LYS A 410 -17.10 -9.59 0.73
CA LYS A 410 -16.05 -10.47 1.26
C LYS A 410 -14.90 -9.53 1.57
N ASP A 411 -14.56 -9.40 2.85
CA ASP A 411 -13.28 -8.81 3.24
C ASP A 411 -12.17 -9.72 2.71
N GLN A 412 -11.88 -9.66 1.42
CA GLN A 412 -10.61 -10.15 0.94
C GLN A 412 -9.62 -9.07 1.31
N PHE A 413 -8.87 -9.34 2.38
CA PHE A 413 -7.61 -8.67 2.59
C PHE A 413 -6.87 -8.68 1.25
N PRO A 414 -6.47 -7.52 0.69
CA PRO A 414 -6.02 -7.47 -0.68
C PRO A 414 -4.80 -8.35 -0.84
N THR A 415 -4.74 -9.04 -1.98
CA THR A 415 -3.62 -9.90 -2.34
C THR A 415 -2.56 -9.17 -3.15
N SER A 416 -2.82 -7.93 -3.55
CA SER A 416 -1.88 -7.07 -4.27
C SER A 416 -2.13 -5.58 -4.03
N ILE A 417 -1.15 -4.75 -4.39
CA ILE A 417 -1.24 -3.30 -4.20
C ILE A 417 -1.86 -2.61 -5.42
N PRO A 418 -2.79 -1.66 -5.23
CA PRO A 418 -3.29 -0.83 -6.33
C PRO A 418 -2.19 -0.01 -7.01
N ASP A 419 -2.23 0.09 -8.34
CA ASP A 419 -1.24 0.84 -9.14
C ASP A 419 -1.10 2.30 -8.68
N ALA A 420 -2.22 2.95 -8.35
CA ALA A 420 -2.23 4.32 -7.85
C ALA A 420 -1.42 4.52 -6.55
N ALA A 421 -1.41 3.53 -5.66
CA ALA A 421 -0.60 3.60 -4.44
C ALA A 421 0.89 3.50 -4.78
N VAL A 422 1.26 2.59 -5.70
CA VAL A 422 2.65 2.44 -6.17
C VAL A 422 3.15 3.72 -6.85
N GLU A 423 2.34 4.31 -7.73
CA GLU A 423 2.66 5.59 -8.40
C GLU A 423 2.85 6.73 -7.39
N HIS A 424 1.97 6.81 -6.39
CA HIS A 424 2.07 7.81 -5.32
C HIS A 424 3.40 7.70 -4.56
N PHE A 425 3.74 6.50 -4.06
CA PHE A 425 4.99 6.31 -3.32
C PHE A 425 6.23 6.49 -4.19
N ALA A 426 6.23 6.02 -5.45
CA ALA A 426 7.33 6.25 -6.38
C ALA A 426 7.59 7.74 -6.59
N ALA A 427 6.51 8.52 -6.79
CA ALA A 427 6.60 9.97 -6.94
C ALA A 427 7.14 10.63 -5.66
N LEU A 428 6.73 10.17 -4.47
CA LEU A 428 7.22 10.68 -3.18
C LEU A 428 8.74 10.45 -3.03
N PHE A 429 9.24 9.24 -3.28
CA PHE A 429 10.67 8.91 -3.21
C PHE A 429 11.52 9.71 -4.23
N ASN A 430 10.96 10.00 -5.40
CA ASN A 430 11.62 10.79 -6.44
C ASN A 430 11.71 12.29 -6.09
N ARG A 431 10.70 12.84 -5.39
CA ARG A 431 10.73 14.24 -4.92
C ARG A 431 11.67 14.44 -3.72
N HIS A 432 11.76 13.45 -2.84
CA HIS A 432 12.48 13.58 -1.56
C HIS A 432 13.71 12.68 -1.49
N SER A 433 14.88 13.26 -1.75
CA SER A 433 16.16 12.53 -1.69
C SER A 433 16.58 12.13 -0.26
N CYS A 434 16.02 12.78 0.77
CA CYS A 434 16.21 12.43 2.17
C CYS A 434 15.47 11.14 2.56
N LEU A 435 14.41 10.75 1.84
CA LEU A 435 13.66 9.51 2.06
C LEU A 435 14.44 8.33 1.49
N LYS A 436 15.18 7.61 2.33
CA LYS A 436 16.16 6.60 1.90
C LYS A 436 15.60 5.20 1.82
N GLY A 437 14.63 4.87 2.66
CA GLY A 437 14.16 3.50 2.76
C GLY A 437 12.71 3.35 3.17
N ILE A 438 12.34 2.09 3.32
CA ILE A 438 10.98 1.63 3.60
C ILE A 438 11.05 0.41 4.51
N GLU A 439 10.14 0.34 5.47
CA GLU A 439 9.97 -0.86 6.29
C GLU A 439 9.31 -1.96 5.48
N ILE A 440 9.99 -3.11 5.43
CA ILE A 440 9.53 -4.33 4.78
C ILE A 440 8.94 -5.30 5.81
N HIS A 441 9.57 -5.34 6.98
CA HIS A 441 9.11 -6.13 8.12
C HIS A 441 9.02 -5.24 9.34
N ASN A 442 7.79 -4.97 9.75
CA ASN A 442 7.49 -4.30 10.99
C ASN A 442 6.86 -5.32 11.96
N ARG A 443 7.30 -5.35 13.23
CA ARG A 443 6.87 -6.39 14.19
C ARG A 443 5.45 -6.17 14.71
N THR A 444 4.92 -4.96 14.72
CA THR A 444 3.57 -4.70 15.24
C THR A 444 2.47 -5.02 14.23
N ARG A 445 2.81 -4.95 12.93
CA ARG A 445 1.82 -5.10 11.85
C ARG A 445 1.33 -6.53 11.70
N PRO A 446 0.10 -6.81 11.27
CA PRO A 446 -0.32 -8.18 10.94
C PRO A 446 0.62 -8.87 9.93
N VAL A 447 0.90 -10.17 10.10
CA VAL A 447 1.71 -10.95 9.13
C VAL A 447 1.09 -10.94 7.73
N SER A 448 -0.24 -10.78 7.62
CA SER A 448 -0.94 -10.62 6.35
C SER A 448 -0.52 -9.37 5.57
N GLU A 449 -0.04 -8.30 6.24
CA GLU A 449 0.45 -7.08 5.59
C GLU A 449 1.86 -7.25 4.99
N HIS A 450 2.68 -8.20 5.48
CA HIS A 450 4.09 -8.33 5.07
C HIS A 450 4.27 -8.67 3.58
N PRO A 451 3.47 -9.56 2.96
CA PRO A 451 3.52 -9.76 1.50
C PRO A 451 3.25 -8.48 0.72
N LEU A 452 2.38 -7.60 1.22
CA LEU A 452 2.08 -6.32 0.59
C LEU A 452 3.24 -5.33 0.74
N ASP A 453 3.83 -5.18 1.92
CA ASP A 453 5.00 -4.30 2.08
C ASP A 453 6.18 -4.74 1.18
N ARG A 454 6.41 -6.06 1.04
CA ARG A 454 7.38 -6.61 0.10
C ARG A 454 7.03 -6.32 -1.35
N GLU A 455 5.77 -6.51 -1.76
CA GLU A 455 5.33 -6.20 -3.12
C GLU A 455 5.53 -4.71 -3.44
N LEU A 456 5.22 -3.81 -2.50
CA LEU A 456 5.40 -2.37 -2.69
C LEU A 456 6.85 -2.08 -3.00
N TRP A 457 7.74 -2.60 -2.16
CA TRP A 457 9.17 -2.41 -2.34
C TRP A 457 9.66 -2.95 -3.68
N ASP A 458 9.31 -4.17 -4.04
CA ASP A 458 9.70 -4.76 -5.33
C ASP A 458 9.21 -3.96 -6.54
N ARG A 459 7.97 -3.45 -6.48
CA ARG A 459 7.40 -2.62 -7.55
C ARG A 459 8.05 -1.23 -7.61
N LEU A 460 8.39 -0.65 -6.46
CA LEU A 460 9.16 0.60 -6.41
C LEU A 460 10.55 0.39 -7.00
N LEU A 461 11.26 -0.68 -6.61
CA LEU A 461 12.58 -1.01 -7.15
C LEU A 461 12.55 -1.23 -8.66
N ALA A 462 11.52 -1.89 -9.20
CA ALA A 462 11.36 -2.06 -10.64
C ALA A 462 11.20 -0.73 -11.39
N LEU A 463 10.64 0.30 -10.75
CA LEU A 463 10.43 1.64 -11.32
C LEU A 463 11.62 2.57 -11.14
N THR A 464 12.40 2.40 -10.07
CA THR A 464 13.38 3.42 -9.65
C THR A 464 14.82 2.96 -9.72
N MET A 465 15.12 1.66 -9.74
CA MET A 465 16.49 1.17 -9.84
C MET A 465 17.01 1.19 -11.29
N PRO A 466 18.33 1.36 -11.49
CA PRO A 466 19.35 1.64 -10.46
C PRO A 466 19.49 3.12 -10.06
N GLU A 467 18.82 4.05 -10.74
CA GLU A 467 19.05 5.50 -10.62
C GLU A 467 18.65 6.06 -9.24
N ARG A 468 17.58 5.54 -8.67
CA ARG A 468 17.02 5.96 -7.38
C ARG A 468 16.77 4.72 -6.50
N PRO A 469 17.80 4.29 -5.76
CA PRO A 469 17.63 3.17 -4.85
C PRO A 469 16.72 3.51 -3.67
N ILE A 470 15.99 2.49 -3.22
CA ILE A 470 15.11 2.51 -2.05
C ILE A 470 15.50 1.33 -1.17
N TRP A 471 16.04 1.63 0.01
CA TRP A 471 16.59 0.62 0.90
C TRP A 471 15.50 -0.02 1.77
N GLY A 472 15.59 -1.34 1.95
CA GLY A 472 14.66 -2.08 2.80
C GLY A 472 15.11 -2.04 4.26
N ALA A 473 14.18 -2.17 5.20
CA ALA A 473 14.48 -2.35 6.61
C ALA A 473 13.51 -3.34 7.27
N ALA A 474 14.02 -4.05 8.28
CA ALA A 474 13.20 -4.75 9.26
C ALA A 474 13.43 -4.09 10.64
N VAL A 475 12.36 -3.70 11.30
CA VAL A 475 12.40 -3.00 12.59
C VAL A 475 11.29 -3.46 13.53
N ASP A 476 11.49 -3.28 14.83
CA ASP A 476 10.56 -3.79 15.83
C ASP A 476 9.30 -2.93 15.97
N ASP A 477 9.38 -1.60 15.77
CA ASP A 477 8.24 -0.71 16.07
C ASP A 477 7.71 -0.95 17.50
N MET A 478 8.66 -0.98 18.43
CA MET A 478 8.43 -1.53 19.76
C MET A 478 7.56 -0.57 20.59
N HIS A 479 6.33 -0.98 20.94
CA HIS A 479 5.50 -0.31 21.95
C HIS A 479 5.45 -1.08 23.28
N ALA A 480 5.69 -2.39 23.24
CA ALA A 480 5.65 -3.29 24.39
C ALA A 480 6.74 -4.36 24.29
N MET A 481 7.14 -4.97 25.43
CA MET A 481 8.25 -5.93 25.47
C MET A 481 8.07 -7.15 24.57
N GLU A 482 6.83 -7.51 24.26
CA GLU A 482 6.50 -8.59 23.32
C GLU A 482 6.86 -8.27 21.86
N HIS A 483 7.07 -6.99 21.52
CA HIS A 483 7.48 -6.56 20.18
C HIS A 483 9.01 -6.57 19.99
N LEU A 484 9.77 -6.65 21.08
CA LEU A 484 11.20 -6.39 21.08
C LEU A 484 12.00 -7.58 20.51
N GLY A 485 12.95 -7.28 19.63
CA GLY A 485 14.06 -8.16 19.28
C GLY A 485 13.78 -9.15 18.15
N GLY A 486 12.66 -9.01 17.45
CA GLY A 486 12.29 -9.90 16.34
C GLY A 486 12.74 -9.41 14.97
N ASN A 487 13.05 -8.12 14.85
CA ASN A 487 13.50 -7.48 13.62
C ASN A 487 14.71 -6.58 13.89
N TRP A 488 15.63 -6.51 12.93
CA TRP A 488 16.79 -5.62 13.03
C TRP A 488 17.45 -5.35 11.69
N ILE A 489 18.28 -4.31 11.68
CA ILE A 489 19.29 -4.10 10.64
C ILE A 489 20.68 -4.45 11.16
N VAL A 490 21.61 -4.73 10.25
CA VAL A 490 23.03 -4.92 10.54
C VAL A 490 23.87 -4.02 9.67
N ILE A 491 24.43 -2.99 10.27
CA ILE A 491 25.37 -2.06 9.62
C ILE A 491 26.75 -2.71 9.55
N LEU A 492 27.37 -2.60 8.37
CA LEU A 492 28.70 -3.10 8.08
C LEU A 492 29.69 -1.94 8.10
N SER A 493 30.44 -1.78 9.19
CA SER A 493 31.36 -0.66 9.37
C SER A 493 32.61 -1.02 10.18
N LYS A 494 33.71 -0.31 9.94
CA LYS A 494 34.96 -0.41 10.72
C LYS A 494 34.78 0.11 12.15
N SER A 495 33.88 1.06 12.37
CA SER A 495 33.63 1.68 13.67
C SER A 495 32.14 1.94 13.92
N LEU A 496 31.75 1.88 15.19
CA LEU A 496 30.42 2.24 15.66
C LEU A 496 30.39 3.74 15.99
N ASN A 497 30.06 4.57 15.01
CA ASN A 497 29.85 6.00 15.19
C ASN A 497 28.72 6.51 14.29
N GLU A 498 28.22 7.71 14.60
CA GLU A 498 27.07 8.31 13.91
C GLU A 498 27.34 8.53 12.42
N GLN A 499 28.53 9.00 12.04
CA GLN A 499 28.87 9.29 10.65
C GLN A 499 28.84 8.03 9.79
N ASP A 500 29.44 6.95 10.27
CA ASP A 500 29.46 5.66 9.57
C ASP A 500 28.08 5.03 9.50
N ALA A 501 27.30 5.09 10.59
CA ALA A 501 25.93 4.57 10.60
C ALA A 501 25.02 5.34 9.65
N ARG A 502 25.14 6.67 9.62
CA ARG A 502 24.43 7.55 8.70
C ARG A 502 24.79 7.25 7.24
N ALA A 503 26.08 7.10 6.94
CA ALA A 503 26.54 6.75 5.59
C ALA A 503 26.00 5.37 5.17
N ALA A 504 26.04 4.38 6.07
CA ALA A 504 25.52 3.06 5.78
C ALA A 504 24.02 3.08 5.46
N LEU A 505 23.22 3.83 6.23
CA LEU A 505 21.78 3.98 5.96
C LEU A 505 21.48 4.80 4.71
N ALA A 506 22.29 5.82 4.41
CA ALA A 506 22.13 6.63 3.20
C ALA A 506 22.45 5.84 1.92
N GLU A 507 23.40 4.91 1.99
CA GLU A 507 23.98 4.21 0.84
C GLU A 507 23.63 2.71 0.78
N GLY A 508 22.81 2.21 1.71
CA GLY A 508 22.35 0.82 1.70
C GLY A 508 23.40 -0.21 2.14
N ARG A 509 24.48 0.22 2.83
CA ARG A 509 25.61 -0.65 3.28
C ARG A 509 25.26 -1.45 4.54
N TYR A 510 24.12 -2.09 4.51
CA TYR A 510 23.58 -2.92 5.58
C TYR A 510 22.72 -4.03 4.99
N TYR A 511 22.44 -5.05 5.80
CA TYR A 511 21.40 -6.04 5.53
C TYR A 511 20.42 -6.03 6.69
N PHE A 512 19.27 -6.67 6.56
CA PHE A 512 18.25 -6.69 7.60
C PHE A 512 17.64 -8.08 7.76
N ALA A 513 17.06 -8.36 8.92
CA ALA A 513 16.56 -9.70 9.23
C ALA A 513 15.31 -9.66 10.09
N SER A 514 14.53 -10.74 9.98
CA SER A 514 13.30 -10.95 10.74
C SER A 514 13.18 -12.41 11.16
N THR A 515 12.85 -12.65 12.42
CA THR A 515 12.44 -13.97 12.93
C THR A 515 10.94 -14.23 12.74
N ARG A 516 10.18 -13.19 12.42
CA ARG A 516 8.71 -13.19 12.50
C ARG A 516 7.99 -14.03 11.45
N LEU A 517 8.67 -14.32 10.35
CA LEU A 517 8.07 -15.06 9.22
C LEU A 517 8.11 -16.58 9.43
N HIS A 518 8.52 -17.04 10.62
CA HIS A 518 8.77 -18.43 10.93
C HIS A 518 7.91 -18.90 12.11
N GLU A 519 7.47 -20.16 12.04
CA GLU A 519 6.64 -20.81 13.05
C GLU A 519 7.48 -21.76 13.92
N PRO A 520 7.28 -21.78 15.26
CA PRO A 520 6.62 -20.74 16.06
C PRO A 520 7.43 -19.44 16.01
N ASP A 521 6.79 -18.34 16.40
CA ASP A 521 7.36 -16.99 16.54
C ASP A 521 8.49 -16.97 17.63
N HIS A 522 9.57 -17.71 17.39
CA HIS A 522 10.73 -17.87 18.24
C HIS A 522 11.76 -16.82 17.84
N ASN A 523 12.29 -16.10 18.83
CA ASN A 523 13.41 -15.19 18.64
C ASN A 523 14.74 -15.96 18.51
N ASP A 524 14.83 -16.88 17.55
CA ASP A 524 16.08 -17.59 17.26
C ASP A 524 16.99 -16.74 16.38
N VAL A 525 17.66 -15.80 17.04
CA VAL A 525 18.63 -14.90 16.41
C VAL A 525 19.85 -15.68 15.90
N GLU A 526 20.25 -16.77 16.57
CA GLU A 526 21.41 -17.57 16.14
C GLU A 526 21.12 -18.39 14.88
N GLY A 527 19.91 -18.95 14.78
CA GLY A 527 19.41 -19.65 13.59
C GLY A 527 19.01 -18.73 12.43
N THR A 528 19.01 -17.41 12.64
CA THR A 528 18.78 -16.42 11.59
C THR A 528 20.07 -16.17 10.79
N PRO A 529 20.08 -16.28 9.45
CA PRO A 529 21.31 -16.18 8.68
C PRO A 529 22.07 -14.85 8.84
N ARG A 530 23.36 -14.93 9.14
CA ARG A 530 24.29 -13.80 9.10
C ARG A 530 25.08 -13.85 7.80
N ILE A 531 25.00 -12.78 6.99
CA ILE A 531 25.84 -12.64 5.79
C ILE A 531 27.28 -12.43 6.25
N GLU A 532 28.21 -13.23 5.74
CA GLU A 532 29.65 -13.14 6.03
C GLU A 532 30.42 -12.39 4.94
N ASN A 533 29.97 -12.49 3.69
CA ASN A 533 30.62 -11.86 2.54
C ASN A 533 29.65 -11.73 1.37
N ILE A 534 29.81 -10.67 0.58
CA ILE A 534 29.23 -10.50 -0.74
C ILE A 534 30.36 -10.09 -1.67
N ARG A 535 30.78 -11.01 -2.54
CA ARG A 535 31.84 -10.79 -3.53
C ARG A 535 31.22 -10.55 -4.90
N HIS A 536 31.64 -9.49 -5.56
CA HIS A 536 31.25 -9.15 -6.92
C HIS A 536 32.47 -9.28 -7.84
N ASP A 537 32.32 -10.10 -8.89
CA ASP A 537 33.27 -10.23 -10.00
C ASP A 537 32.61 -9.65 -11.27
N PRO A 538 32.88 -8.38 -11.60
CA PRO A 538 32.21 -7.71 -12.71
C PRO A 538 32.68 -8.22 -14.08
N ASP A 539 33.89 -8.79 -14.17
CA ASP A 539 34.46 -9.31 -15.41
C ASP A 539 33.79 -10.64 -15.79
N GLU A 540 33.63 -11.53 -14.82
CA GLU A 540 32.93 -12.82 -14.97
C GLU A 540 31.40 -12.68 -14.97
N GLY A 541 30.88 -11.56 -14.47
CA GLY A 541 29.44 -11.36 -14.37
C GLY A 541 28.79 -12.12 -13.21
N VAL A 542 29.51 -12.22 -12.07
CA VAL A 542 29.14 -13.09 -10.95
C VAL A 542 29.07 -12.32 -9.64
N ILE A 543 28.04 -12.61 -8.84
CA ILE A 543 27.96 -12.19 -7.44
C ILE A 543 27.83 -13.44 -6.58
N THR A 544 28.65 -13.57 -5.54
CA THR A 544 28.63 -14.70 -4.60
C THR A 544 28.40 -14.19 -3.18
N ILE A 545 27.45 -14.81 -2.48
CA ILE A 545 27.12 -14.51 -1.09
C ILE A 545 27.49 -15.70 -0.22
N THR A 546 28.19 -15.46 0.89
CA THR A 546 28.37 -16.48 1.94
C THR A 546 27.63 -16.05 3.18
N ALA A 547 26.91 -16.98 3.82
CA ALA A 547 26.18 -16.72 5.05
C ALA A 547 26.31 -17.91 6.01
N THR A 548 26.19 -17.65 7.32
CA THR A 548 26.15 -18.66 8.37
C THR A 548 24.85 -18.58 9.19
N ALA A 549 24.37 -19.71 9.69
CA ALA A 549 23.31 -19.80 10.69
C ALA A 549 23.73 -20.84 11.73
N SER A 550 23.63 -20.51 13.02
CA SER A 550 24.09 -21.33 14.14
C SER A 550 25.54 -21.85 13.96
N GLY A 551 26.41 -20.97 13.44
CA GLY A 551 27.83 -21.26 13.18
C GLY A 551 28.11 -22.19 11.99
N LYS A 552 27.10 -22.56 11.20
CA LYS A 552 27.23 -23.43 10.01
C LYS A 552 26.94 -22.66 8.74
N ALA A 553 27.59 -23.03 7.64
CA ALA A 553 27.28 -22.48 6.33
C ALA A 553 25.82 -22.77 5.94
N VAL A 554 25.15 -21.75 5.41
CA VAL A 554 23.78 -21.86 4.86
C VAL A 554 23.81 -22.67 3.57
N GLN A 555 22.79 -23.50 3.33
CA GLN A 555 22.68 -24.37 2.16
C GLN A 555 22.26 -23.60 0.90
N GLU A 556 22.67 -24.08 -0.27
CA GLU A 556 22.41 -23.43 -1.56
C GLU A 556 20.92 -23.16 -1.83
N ASN A 557 20.03 -24.07 -1.46
CA ASN A 557 18.58 -23.93 -1.65
C ASN A 557 17.93 -22.88 -0.73
N GLN A 558 18.66 -22.35 0.25
CA GLN A 558 18.17 -21.34 1.19
C GLN A 558 18.41 -19.90 0.70
N PHE A 559 19.18 -19.71 -0.38
CA PHE A 559 19.40 -18.42 -1.02
C PHE A 559 18.42 -18.26 -2.19
N VAL A 560 17.54 -17.25 -2.12
CA VAL A 560 16.59 -16.94 -3.19
C VAL A 560 16.84 -15.52 -3.68
N TRP A 561 17.26 -15.40 -4.94
CA TRP A 561 17.40 -14.12 -5.63
C TRP A 561 16.06 -13.71 -6.20
N VAL A 562 15.64 -12.49 -5.91
CA VAL A 562 14.35 -11.92 -6.31
C VAL A 562 14.58 -10.70 -7.19
N SER A 563 13.83 -10.62 -8.29
CA SER A 563 13.76 -9.46 -9.18
C SER A 563 12.33 -9.30 -9.70
N ASN A 564 11.85 -8.06 -9.82
CA ASN A 564 10.48 -7.73 -10.22
C ASN A 564 9.42 -8.55 -9.43
N GLY A 565 9.65 -8.71 -8.12
CA GLY A 565 8.77 -9.46 -7.22
C GLY A 565 8.74 -10.98 -7.43
N LYS A 566 9.63 -11.54 -8.26
CA LYS A 566 9.67 -12.98 -8.57
C LYS A 566 11.04 -13.59 -8.26
N PRO A 567 11.10 -14.84 -7.76
CA PRO A 567 12.34 -15.59 -7.72
C PRO A 567 12.92 -15.75 -9.13
N VAL A 568 14.19 -15.39 -9.31
CA VAL A 568 14.91 -15.52 -10.59
C VAL A 568 16.10 -16.49 -10.51
N HIS A 569 16.61 -16.76 -9.31
CA HIS A 569 17.68 -17.73 -9.10
C HIS A 569 17.65 -18.30 -7.68
N THR A 570 18.10 -19.54 -7.52
CA THR A 570 18.31 -20.20 -6.22
C THR A 570 19.75 -20.69 -6.15
N GLY A 571 20.44 -20.31 -5.08
CA GLY A 571 21.87 -20.56 -4.91
C GLY A 571 22.62 -19.34 -4.38
N SER A 572 23.77 -19.58 -3.77
CA SER A 572 24.66 -18.56 -3.20
C SER A 572 25.35 -17.70 -4.26
N MET A 573 25.38 -18.15 -5.53
CA MET A 573 26.11 -17.53 -6.63
C MET A 573 25.22 -17.17 -7.82
N LEU A 574 25.01 -15.87 -8.06
CA LEU A 574 24.28 -15.36 -9.22
C LEU A 574 25.23 -15.07 -10.39
N ARG A 575 25.05 -15.79 -11.51
CA ARG A 575 25.67 -15.45 -12.82
C ARG A 575 24.74 -14.51 -13.59
N TYR A 576 24.75 -13.23 -13.27
CA TYR A 576 23.67 -12.30 -13.67
C TYR A 576 23.52 -12.10 -15.18
N ARG A 577 24.55 -12.39 -15.99
CA ARG A 577 24.47 -12.34 -17.46
C ARG A 577 23.67 -13.50 -18.07
N GLU A 578 23.45 -14.57 -17.30
CA GLU A 578 22.79 -15.81 -17.74
C GLU A 578 21.38 -15.96 -17.14
N VAL A 579 20.96 -15.05 -16.26
CA VAL A 579 19.71 -15.17 -15.49
C VAL A 579 18.54 -14.60 -16.28
N GLU A 580 17.62 -15.47 -16.66
CA GLU A 580 16.34 -15.07 -17.25
C GLU A 580 15.47 -14.34 -16.21
N GLY A 581 14.72 -13.32 -16.66
CA GLY A 581 13.81 -12.57 -15.79
C GLY A 581 14.48 -11.51 -14.89
N LEU A 582 15.80 -11.37 -14.92
CA LEU A 582 16.51 -10.32 -14.20
C LEU A 582 16.13 -8.92 -14.73
N GLY A 583 15.48 -8.13 -13.88
CA GLY A 583 15.10 -6.73 -14.13
C GLY A 583 16.21 -5.73 -13.80
N ALA A 584 15.81 -4.51 -13.46
CA ALA A 584 16.73 -3.43 -13.10
C ALA A 584 17.39 -3.60 -11.72
N TYR A 585 16.94 -4.59 -10.94
CA TYR A 585 17.51 -4.93 -9.63
C TYR A 585 17.50 -6.43 -9.35
N ALA A 586 18.32 -6.86 -8.40
CA ALA A 586 18.14 -8.12 -7.69
C ALA A 586 18.41 -7.93 -6.20
N ARG A 587 17.69 -8.64 -5.36
CA ARG A 587 17.93 -8.75 -3.91
C ARG A 587 17.88 -10.21 -3.50
N VAL A 588 18.43 -10.55 -2.33
CA VAL A 588 18.46 -11.93 -1.86
C VAL A 588 17.69 -12.08 -0.56
N GLU A 589 16.88 -13.13 -0.48
CA GLU A 589 16.30 -13.65 0.76
C GLU A 589 17.09 -14.92 1.14
N ILE A 590 17.61 -14.94 2.36
CA ILE A 590 18.38 -16.07 2.91
C ILE A 590 17.63 -16.60 4.11
N THR A 591 17.10 -17.82 4.01
CA THR A 591 16.16 -18.37 4.99
C THR A 591 16.84 -19.46 5.84
N GLY A 592 17.01 -19.21 7.14
CA GLY A 592 17.50 -20.17 8.13
C GLY A 592 16.37 -20.76 8.98
N GLU A 593 16.71 -21.61 9.94
CA GLU A 593 15.73 -22.22 10.88
C GLU A 593 15.13 -21.18 11.84
N GLY A 594 15.85 -20.10 12.13
CA GLY A 594 15.41 -19.07 13.10
C GLY A 594 14.83 -17.81 12.47
N GLY A 595 14.97 -17.60 11.16
CA GLY A 595 14.56 -16.35 10.53
C GLY A 595 15.02 -16.21 9.09
N THR A 596 14.68 -15.07 8.48
CA THR A 596 15.09 -14.71 7.13
C THR A 596 15.89 -13.41 7.14
N THR A 597 17.00 -13.41 6.41
CA THR A 597 17.88 -12.26 6.20
C THR A 597 17.80 -11.79 4.76
N TYR A 598 17.80 -10.48 4.57
CA TYR A 598 17.58 -9.81 3.31
C TYR A 598 18.75 -8.89 2.99
N THR A 599 19.22 -8.91 1.75
CA THR A 599 20.11 -7.87 1.24
C THR A 599 19.29 -6.63 0.85
N ASN A 600 19.94 -5.47 0.87
CA ASN A 600 19.52 -4.36 0.01
C ASN A 600 19.73 -4.74 -1.47
N PRO A 601 19.00 -4.09 -2.40
CA PRO A 601 19.02 -4.44 -3.81
C PRO A 601 20.34 -4.01 -4.48
N LEU A 602 20.81 -4.86 -5.38
CA LEU A 602 21.84 -4.57 -6.36
C LEU A 602 21.15 -4.11 -7.65
N GLY A 603 21.72 -3.14 -8.35
CA GLY A 603 21.15 -2.51 -9.55
C GLY A 603 21.87 -2.91 -10.83
N PHE A 604 21.09 -3.12 -11.90
CA PHE A 604 21.56 -3.65 -13.18
C PHE A 604 21.10 -2.78 -14.35
N LEU A 605 21.96 -2.66 -15.37
CA LEU A 605 21.61 -2.12 -16.68
C LEU A 605 21.78 -3.20 -17.75
N ARG A 606 20.95 -3.11 -18.79
CA ARG A 606 21.01 -3.96 -19.98
C ARG A 606 21.68 -3.25 -21.13
#